data_AF-A0A7W6M5V6-F1
#
_entry.id   AF-A0A7W6M5V6-F1
#
_cell.length_a   1.000
_cell.length_b   1.000
_cell.length_c   1.000
_cell.angle_alpha   90.00
_cell.angle_beta   90.00
_cell.angle_gamma   90.00
#
_symmetry.space_group_name_H-M   'P 1'
#
loop_
_entity.id
_entity.type
_entity.pdbx_description
1 polymer ?
#
loop_
_entity_poly.entity_id
_entity_poly.type
_entity_poly.pdbx_seq_one_letter_code
_entity_poly.pdbx_strand_id
1 'polypeptide(L)'
;MIPANSPLVRALSPYSLSDPVVGSTVTFSFERAGSIIDTREFTGGNSRTIDWTNAEKNVVRDTFDYIETIVDLEFDERSFGSSTIEFWQVSTLAGGATGFAEPTGVGQSLIVLPTDYIFPISYGYDNVTVIHEIGHALGLSHPFDGDARLPGVVSPYDFGAHDVNSELATRMSYIPGYTATYPELDIYGEPYSFGAVDIAALQLLYGANTSTGLGNTTYTGRAGELITIWDNGGTDTIDFSRAIDKVYIDLRAATLEDVPDGGGYLSFIDIADGTIADGGYTIAYGVEIENAFGGAGHDRLGGNVVGNAFTGGKGNDRIDGRAGFDTARYSGDKDSYTLKLSAQGTTLADRRADRDGTDTLISIEALEFGGAEDAFELARFNGASTLTQAQLDSVIELYIAYFNRAPASTGFNYWATELSKGYSLPEMAASFFVQPETQRTYAELFRADGSLNDVTGFVKAAFVNVLGREARPEGLSYWVNELENNSEITPPIFILALINGAKASTGSGNGITADQQYLAIKADIGLYYAGIKGLSDAQNAAEVMAQFDGTSQSVLAAKSMTDDLYADALDAQSGEFLFQLVGVVDDPFASFIG
;
A
#
# COMPACT_ATOMS: atom_id res chain seq x y z
N MET A 1 -15.40 14.61 10.66
CA MET A 1 -16.83 14.98 10.75
C MET A 1 -17.58 14.21 9.68
N ILE A 2 -18.66 13.53 10.05
CA ILE A 2 -19.48 12.73 9.13
C ILE A 2 -20.20 13.66 8.14
N PRO A 3 -20.21 13.35 6.83
CA PRO A 3 -20.90 14.16 5.83
C PRO A 3 -22.43 14.05 6.01
N ALA A 4 -23.06 15.06 6.59
CA ALA A 4 -24.51 15.10 6.81
C ALA A 4 -25.37 15.08 5.53
N ASN A 5 -24.75 15.32 4.37
CA ASN A 5 -25.36 15.23 3.05
C ASN A 5 -25.07 13.90 2.34
N SER A 6 -24.38 12.95 2.98
CA SER A 6 -24.17 11.61 2.44
C SER A 6 -25.53 10.97 2.10
N PRO A 7 -25.71 10.45 0.88
CA PRO A 7 -26.92 9.72 0.53
C PRO A 7 -27.02 8.38 1.27
N LEU A 8 -25.89 7.75 1.61
CA LEU A 8 -25.88 6.48 2.34
C LEU A 8 -26.36 6.66 3.78
N VAL A 9 -25.88 7.69 4.48
CA VAL A 9 -26.28 7.92 5.88
C VAL A 9 -27.74 8.39 5.98
N ARG A 10 -28.20 9.20 5.03
CA ARG A 10 -29.60 9.67 5.00
C ARG A 10 -30.60 8.54 4.89
N ALA A 11 -30.22 7.41 4.30
CA ALA A 11 -31.08 6.24 4.13
C ALA A 11 -31.44 5.53 5.44
N LEU A 12 -30.65 5.69 6.49
CA LEU A 12 -30.92 5.12 7.81
C LEU A 12 -31.55 6.15 8.77
N SER A 13 -32.21 7.17 8.22
CA SER A 13 -32.94 8.13 9.05
C SER A 13 -34.10 7.44 9.76
N PRO A 14 -34.43 7.83 11.00
CA PRO A 14 -35.52 7.22 11.74
C PRO A 14 -36.85 7.27 10.99
N TYR A 15 -37.67 6.22 11.14
CA TYR A 15 -39.00 6.15 10.52
C TYR A 15 -39.89 7.30 11.00
N SER A 16 -39.76 7.65 12.27
CA SER A 16 -40.46 8.73 12.94
C SER A 16 -39.50 9.54 13.80
N LEU A 17 -39.81 10.83 13.96
CA LEU A 17 -39.10 11.73 14.87
C LEU A 17 -39.15 11.29 16.34
N SER A 18 -40.01 10.32 16.67
CA SER A 18 -40.13 9.71 17.99
C SER A 18 -39.16 8.56 18.23
N ASP A 19 -38.47 8.04 17.22
CA ASP A 19 -37.72 6.78 17.36
C ASP A 19 -36.35 6.95 18.02
N PRO A 20 -35.58 8.05 17.80
CA PRO A 20 -34.32 8.23 18.50
C PRO A 20 -34.48 8.33 20.00
N VAL A 21 -33.54 7.74 20.73
CA VAL A 21 -33.50 7.85 22.20
C VAL A 21 -33.21 9.31 22.61
N VAL A 22 -33.85 9.73 23.71
CA VAL A 22 -33.66 11.07 24.28
C VAL A 22 -32.72 11.01 25.49
N GLY A 23 -31.54 11.61 25.35
CA GLY A 23 -30.53 11.70 26.42
C GLY A 23 -29.30 10.83 26.14
N SER A 24 -28.33 10.86 27.06
CA SER A 24 -27.06 10.13 26.93
C SER A 24 -27.06 8.77 27.64
N THR A 25 -28.14 8.39 28.33
CA THR A 25 -28.25 7.12 29.04
C THR A 25 -29.51 6.38 28.59
N VAL A 26 -29.33 5.19 28.05
CA VAL A 26 -30.39 4.27 27.63
C VAL A 26 -30.59 3.24 28.74
N THR A 27 -31.75 3.23 29.38
CA THR A 27 -32.07 2.15 30.33
C THR A 27 -32.63 0.94 29.58
N PHE A 28 -32.22 -0.28 29.95
CA PHE A 28 -32.80 -1.49 29.38
C PHE A 28 -33.20 -2.52 30.44
N SER A 29 -34.17 -3.38 30.12
CA SER A 29 -34.55 -4.47 31.03
C SER A 29 -35.11 -5.68 30.28
N PHE A 30 -34.98 -6.85 30.92
CA PHE A 30 -35.53 -8.11 30.43
C PHE A 30 -36.88 -8.40 31.08
N GLU A 31 -37.92 -8.56 30.27
CA GLU A 31 -39.26 -8.85 30.75
C GLU A 31 -39.36 -10.27 31.35
N ARG A 32 -40.24 -10.45 32.32
CA ARG A 32 -40.43 -11.75 33.01
C ARG A 32 -41.34 -12.66 32.22
N ALA A 33 -41.27 -13.97 32.45
CA ALA A 33 -42.22 -14.90 31.88
C ALA A 33 -43.68 -14.59 32.28
N GLY A 34 -44.59 -14.77 31.33
CA GLY A 34 -46.04 -14.72 31.53
C GLY A 34 -46.72 -13.41 31.16
N SER A 35 -45.97 -12.37 30.79
CA SER A 35 -46.49 -11.11 30.26
C SER A 35 -47.14 -11.34 28.89
N ILE A 36 -48.27 -10.68 28.63
CA ILE A 36 -49.05 -10.87 27.39
C ILE A 36 -48.55 -9.89 26.35
N ILE A 37 -48.21 -10.39 25.16
CA ILE A 37 -47.85 -9.58 24.01
C ILE A 37 -49.13 -9.28 23.21
N ASP A 38 -49.50 -8.01 23.11
CA ASP A 38 -50.67 -7.52 22.35
C ASP A 38 -50.23 -6.70 21.13
N THR A 39 -49.27 -7.23 20.38
CA THR A 39 -48.79 -6.63 19.13
C THR A 39 -49.58 -7.26 17.97
N ARG A 40 -50.43 -6.45 17.31
CA ARG A 40 -51.48 -6.94 16.39
C ARG A 40 -50.98 -7.61 15.10
N GLU A 41 -49.69 -7.51 14.77
CA GLU A 41 -49.18 -7.89 13.45
C GLU A 41 -48.32 -9.17 13.41
N PHE A 42 -47.65 -9.58 14.50
CA PHE A 42 -46.58 -10.59 14.41
C PHE A 42 -46.69 -11.78 15.37
N THR A 43 -47.66 -11.77 16.29
CA THR A 43 -47.91 -12.89 17.20
C THR A 43 -49.16 -13.67 16.78
N GLY A 44 -48.99 -14.95 16.45
CA GLY A 44 -50.11 -15.86 16.19
C GLY A 44 -50.93 -16.11 17.45
N GLY A 45 -51.89 -15.22 17.76
CA GLY A 45 -52.66 -15.26 19.01
C GLY A 45 -51.86 -14.79 20.22
N ASN A 46 -52.51 -14.70 21.40
CA ASN A 46 -51.94 -14.23 22.66
C ASN A 46 -50.62 -14.94 23.04
N SER A 47 -49.50 -14.48 22.53
CA SER A 47 -48.17 -14.95 22.92
C SER A 47 -47.86 -14.43 24.32
N ARG A 48 -47.19 -15.27 25.10
CA ARG A 48 -46.68 -14.90 26.43
C ARG A 48 -45.18 -14.89 26.39
N THR A 49 -44.59 -13.95 27.10
CA THR A 49 -43.15 -13.94 27.33
C THR A 49 -42.70 -15.18 28.09
N ILE A 50 -41.46 -15.60 27.85
CA ILE A 50 -40.78 -16.68 28.57
C ILE A 50 -39.56 -16.13 29.32
N ASP A 51 -38.95 -16.96 30.16
CA ASP A 51 -37.83 -16.53 30.99
C ASP A 51 -36.51 -16.53 30.20
N TRP A 52 -35.77 -15.43 30.35
CA TRP A 52 -34.41 -15.28 29.86
C TRP A 52 -33.39 -16.04 30.70
N THR A 53 -32.54 -16.82 30.06
CA THR A 53 -31.32 -17.37 30.65
C THR A 53 -30.25 -16.30 30.80
N ASN A 54 -29.26 -16.53 31.68
CA ASN A 54 -28.15 -15.59 31.85
C ASN A 54 -27.28 -15.46 30.59
N ALA A 55 -27.15 -16.54 29.81
CA ALA A 55 -26.35 -16.53 28.59
C ALA A 55 -27.02 -15.68 27.50
N GLU A 56 -28.35 -15.72 27.37
CA GLU A 56 -29.11 -14.85 26.45
C GLU A 56 -29.00 -13.38 26.86
N LYS A 57 -29.10 -13.09 28.16
CA LYS A 57 -28.91 -11.72 28.66
C LYS A 57 -27.52 -11.19 28.38
N ASN A 58 -26.49 -12.04 28.44
CA ASN A 58 -25.12 -11.63 28.14
C ASN A 58 -24.95 -11.25 26.67
N VAL A 59 -25.62 -11.90 25.72
CA VAL A 59 -25.55 -11.49 24.31
C VAL A 59 -26.00 -10.03 24.13
N VAL A 60 -27.11 -9.65 24.79
CA VAL A 60 -27.60 -8.27 24.75
C VAL A 60 -26.63 -7.30 25.43
N ARG A 61 -26.08 -7.67 26.58
CA ARG A 61 -25.07 -6.85 27.29
C ARG A 61 -23.81 -6.66 26.46
N ASP A 62 -23.27 -7.73 25.89
CA ASP A 62 -22.07 -7.68 25.04
C ASP A 62 -22.32 -6.83 23.79
N THR A 63 -23.55 -6.85 23.25
CA THR A 63 -23.95 -5.98 22.14
C THR A 63 -23.99 -4.51 22.57
N PHE A 64 -24.51 -4.19 23.76
CA PHE A 64 -24.46 -2.83 24.28
C PHE A 64 -23.04 -2.38 24.60
N ASP A 65 -22.20 -3.22 25.21
CA ASP A 65 -20.78 -2.93 25.43
C ASP A 65 -20.08 -2.58 24.11
N TYR A 66 -20.37 -3.31 23.02
CA TYR A 66 -19.90 -2.96 21.67
C TYR A 66 -20.45 -1.60 21.20
N ILE A 67 -21.74 -1.32 21.35
CA ILE A 67 -22.35 -0.07 20.89
C ILE A 67 -21.77 1.13 21.65
N GLU A 68 -21.51 0.99 22.95
CA GLU A 68 -20.81 2.03 23.72
C GLU A 68 -19.46 2.35 23.11
N THR A 69 -18.77 1.40 22.48
CA THR A 69 -17.48 1.69 21.84
C THR A 69 -17.58 2.65 20.66
N ILE A 70 -18.72 2.74 19.98
CA ILE A 70 -18.91 3.51 18.73
C ILE A 70 -19.67 4.83 18.92
N VAL A 71 -20.54 4.94 19.93
CA VAL A 71 -21.37 6.14 20.18
C VAL A 71 -21.31 6.65 21.62
N ASP A 72 -21.60 7.93 21.82
CA ASP A 72 -21.62 8.61 23.12
C ASP A 72 -22.95 8.33 23.88
N LEU A 73 -23.24 7.04 24.10
CA LEU A 73 -24.36 6.55 24.91
C LEU A 73 -23.85 5.64 26.03
N GLU A 74 -24.54 5.63 27.16
CA GLU A 74 -24.36 4.66 28.24
C GLU A 74 -25.60 3.77 28.35
N PHE A 75 -25.41 2.45 28.55
CA PHE A 75 -26.50 1.49 28.70
C PHE A 75 -26.59 0.95 30.13
N ASP A 76 -27.74 1.16 30.77
CA ASP A 76 -27.95 0.85 32.19
C ASP A 76 -29.07 -0.20 32.38
N GLU A 77 -28.69 -1.40 32.84
CA GLU A 77 -29.63 -2.50 33.07
C GLU A 77 -30.49 -2.25 34.32
N ARG A 78 -31.81 -2.32 34.14
CA ARG A 78 -32.82 -2.22 35.19
C ARG A 78 -33.44 -3.59 35.49
N SER A 79 -33.88 -3.74 36.73
CA SER A 79 -34.36 -5.03 37.25
C SER A 79 -35.63 -5.54 36.56
N PHE A 80 -36.53 -4.63 36.14
CA PHE A 80 -37.74 -4.87 35.33
C PHE A 80 -38.53 -3.55 35.14
N GLY A 81 -39.22 -3.40 33.99
CA GLY A 81 -40.29 -2.43 33.71
C GLY A 81 -39.89 -0.95 33.57
N SER A 82 -40.55 -0.25 32.63
CA SER A 82 -40.38 1.20 32.36
C SER A 82 -38.95 1.61 31.98
N SER A 83 -38.29 0.75 31.22
CA SER A 83 -36.98 1.05 30.61
C SER A 83 -37.16 1.78 29.28
N THR A 84 -36.06 2.36 28.79
CA THR A 84 -36.01 2.96 27.45
C THR A 84 -36.19 1.88 26.39
N ILE A 85 -35.50 0.74 26.59
CA ILE A 85 -35.64 -0.45 25.75
C ILE A 85 -36.08 -1.63 26.63
N GLU A 86 -37.19 -2.27 26.27
CA GLU A 86 -37.65 -3.49 26.94
C GLU A 86 -37.45 -4.71 26.04
N PHE A 87 -36.77 -5.75 26.55
CA PHE A 87 -36.50 -6.99 25.84
C PHE A 87 -37.47 -8.09 26.28
N TRP A 88 -38.27 -8.57 25.34
CA TRP A 88 -39.31 -9.57 25.57
C TRP A 88 -38.97 -10.83 24.79
N GLN A 89 -38.84 -11.96 25.49
CA GLN A 89 -38.53 -13.23 24.83
C GLN A 89 -39.78 -14.07 24.61
N VAL A 90 -39.89 -14.72 23.45
CA VAL A 90 -40.94 -15.69 23.13
C VAL A 90 -40.36 -17.01 22.65
N SER A 91 -41.18 -18.07 22.61
CA SER A 91 -40.73 -19.34 22.03
C SER A 91 -40.61 -19.26 20.51
N THR A 92 -41.57 -18.62 19.86
CA THR A 92 -41.65 -18.51 18.39
C THR A 92 -42.42 -17.25 18.01
N LEU A 93 -42.14 -16.74 16.80
CA LEU A 93 -42.93 -15.70 16.15
C LEU A 93 -43.74 -16.28 14.99
N ALA A 94 -44.82 -15.61 14.60
CA ALA A 94 -45.61 -16.01 13.43
C ALA A 94 -45.00 -15.46 12.14
N GLY A 95 -45.39 -16.02 11.00
CA GLY A 95 -45.01 -15.48 9.68
C GLY A 95 -43.54 -15.66 9.29
N GLY A 96 -42.73 -16.34 10.11
CA GLY A 96 -41.29 -16.52 9.85
C GLY A 96 -40.42 -15.34 10.28
N ALA A 97 -40.94 -14.41 11.08
CA ALA A 97 -40.14 -13.32 11.64
C ALA A 97 -39.06 -13.85 12.61
N THR A 98 -37.86 -13.29 12.52
CA THR A 98 -36.70 -13.65 13.35
C THR A 98 -36.59 -12.75 14.59
N GLY A 99 -37.18 -11.55 14.53
CA GLY A 99 -37.28 -10.56 15.61
C GLY A 99 -38.18 -9.41 15.17
N PHE A 100 -38.50 -8.50 16.09
CA PHE A 100 -38.96 -7.15 15.73
C PHE A 100 -38.74 -6.15 16.88
N ALA A 101 -38.59 -4.88 16.52
CA ALA A 101 -38.60 -3.75 17.42
C ALA A 101 -39.79 -2.81 17.10
N GLU A 102 -40.53 -2.39 18.11
CA GLU A 102 -41.68 -1.49 17.98
C GLU A 102 -41.52 -0.26 18.89
N PRO A 103 -41.60 0.97 18.34
CA PRO A 103 -41.68 2.18 19.14
C PRO A 103 -42.94 2.19 20.01
N THR A 104 -42.77 2.27 21.34
CA THR A 104 -43.88 2.33 22.31
C THR A 104 -44.13 3.74 22.84
N GLY A 105 -43.21 4.65 22.59
CA GLY A 105 -43.24 6.05 23.01
C GLY A 105 -42.06 6.81 22.41
N VAL A 106 -41.95 8.10 22.75
CA VAL A 106 -40.82 8.92 22.30
C VAL A 106 -39.52 8.40 22.91
N GLY A 107 -38.61 7.93 22.07
CA GLY A 107 -37.34 7.31 22.44
C GLY A 107 -37.50 6.00 23.21
N GLN A 108 -38.64 5.34 23.12
CA GLN A 108 -38.94 4.10 23.85
C GLN A 108 -39.31 2.98 22.90
N SER A 109 -38.71 1.81 23.08
CA SER A 109 -38.83 0.69 22.16
C SER A 109 -39.05 -0.63 22.90
N LEU A 110 -39.91 -1.46 22.34
CA LEU A 110 -40.11 -2.85 22.72
C LEU A 110 -39.41 -3.74 21.69
N ILE A 111 -38.46 -4.55 22.12
CA ILE A 111 -37.81 -5.56 21.28
C ILE A 111 -38.35 -6.94 21.66
N VAL A 112 -38.85 -7.69 20.67
CA VAL A 112 -39.36 -9.05 20.86
C VAL A 112 -38.49 -10.05 20.10
N LEU A 113 -37.93 -11.02 20.82
CA LEU A 113 -37.00 -12.01 20.28
C LEU A 113 -37.46 -13.45 20.56
N PRO A 114 -37.52 -14.33 19.55
CA PRO A 114 -37.68 -15.76 19.72
C PRO A 114 -36.39 -16.44 20.23
N THR A 115 -36.50 -17.53 20.97
CA THR A 115 -35.35 -18.27 21.54
C THR A 115 -34.29 -18.68 20.53
N ASP A 116 -34.73 -19.01 19.31
CA ASP A 116 -33.85 -19.58 18.29
C ASP A 116 -32.89 -18.54 17.70
N TYR A 117 -33.12 -17.23 17.93
CA TYR A 117 -32.41 -16.12 17.28
C TYR A 117 -31.66 -15.20 18.27
N ILE A 118 -31.39 -15.70 19.48
CA ILE A 118 -30.60 -14.98 20.50
C ILE A 118 -29.15 -15.48 20.57
N PHE A 119 -28.92 -16.74 20.22
CA PHE A 119 -27.60 -17.36 20.22
C PHE A 119 -27.10 -17.58 18.80
N PRO A 120 -25.78 -17.71 18.60
CA PRO A 120 -25.28 -18.15 17.32
C PRO A 120 -25.73 -19.61 17.15
N ILE A 121 -26.63 -19.87 16.21
CA ILE A 121 -27.03 -21.24 15.89
C ILE A 121 -25.77 -21.96 15.39
N SER A 122 -25.41 -23.06 16.05
CA SER A 122 -24.29 -23.89 15.65
C SER A 122 -24.57 -24.41 14.24
N TYR A 123 -23.74 -23.96 13.28
CA TYR A 123 -23.89 -24.04 11.82
C TYR A 123 -24.77 -22.98 11.13
N GLY A 124 -24.71 -21.71 11.58
CA GLY A 124 -25.17 -20.55 10.81
C GLY A 124 -25.68 -19.39 11.67
N TYR A 125 -24.84 -18.38 11.87
CA TYR A 125 -25.16 -16.96 11.59
C TYR A 125 -26.35 -16.20 12.22
N ASP A 126 -26.84 -16.50 13.44
CA ASP A 126 -28.05 -15.81 13.96
C ASP A 126 -27.88 -14.85 15.17
N ASN A 127 -26.64 -14.47 15.57
CA ASN A 127 -26.46 -13.36 16.54
C ASN A 127 -26.80 -11.97 15.96
N VAL A 128 -27.02 -11.90 14.66
CA VAL A 128 -27.21 -10.66 13.93
C VAL A 128 -28.60 -10.04 14.14
N THR A 129 -29.57 -10.84 14.56
CA THR A 129 -30.92 -10.35 14.84
C THR A 129 -30.93 -9.42 16.04
N VAL A 130 -30.20 -9.75 17.12
CA VAL A 130 -30.18 -8.92 18.34
C VAL A 130 -29.65 -7.52 18.04
N ILE A 131 -28.51 -7.42 17.35
CA ILE A 131 -27.93 -6.12 16.96
C ILE A 131 -28.81 -5.36 15.96
N HIS A 132 -29.45 -6.06 15.03
CA HIS A 132 -30.40 -5.46 14.08
C HIS A 132 -31.59 -4.83 14.80
N GLU A 133 -32.25 -5.56 15.71
CA GLU A 133 -33.39 -5.02 16.46
C GLU A 133 -32.99 -3.90 17.42
N ILE A 134 -31.79 -3.96 18.00
CA ILE A 134 -31.23 -2.83 18.75
C ILE A 134 -31.00 -1.63 17.84
N GLY A 135 -30.55 -1.83 16.60
CA GLY A 135 -30.46 -0.78 15.58
C GLY A 135 -31.78 -0.05 15.38
N HIS A 136 -32.88 -0.80 15.19
CA HIS A 136 -34.22 -0.22 15.14
C HIS A 136 -34.61 0.52 16.42
N ALA A 137 -34.35 -0.06 17.60
CA ALA A 137 -34.65 0.59 18.87
C ALA A 137 -33.85 1.87 19.12
N LEU A 138 -32.69 2.01 18.48
CA LEU A 138 -31.86 3.21 18.44
C LEU A 138 -32.19 4.14 17.25
N GLY A 139 -33.23 3.82 16.46
CA GLY A 139 -33.77 4.70 15.43
C GLY A 139 -33.23 4.48 14.02
N LEU A 140 -32.55 3.35 13.73
CA LEU A 140 -32.18 3.01 12.35
C LEU A 140 -33.36 2.36 11.61
N SER A 141 -33.57 2.74 10.35
CA SER A 141 -34.51 2.08 9.45
C SER A 141 -33.85 0.98 8.63
N HIS A 142 -34.65 0.12 8.01
CA HIS A 142 -34.16 -0.67 6.88
C HIS A 142 -33.82 0.26 5.70
N PRO A 143 -32.88 -0.13 4.83
CA PRO A 143 -32.48 0.67 3.67
C PRO A 143 -33.54 0.77 2.56
N PHE A 144 -34.66 0.04 2.69
CA PHE A 144 -35.75 -0.04 1.71
C PHE A 144 -37.09 0.51 2.26
N ASP A 145 -37.17 0.83 3.55
CA ASP A 145 -38.40 1.28 4.19
C ASP A 145 -38.45 2.80 4.35
N GLY A 146 -39.68 3.34 4.43
CA GLY A 146 -39.88 4.78 4.59
C GLY A 146 -39.45 5.64 3.39
N ASP A 147 -39.34 6.95 3.64
CA ASP A 147 -38.92 7.97 2.66
C ASP A 147 -37.40 8.08 2.52
N ALA A 148 -36.66 7.54 3.51
CA ALA A 148 -35.21 7.46 3.55
C ALA A 148 -34.77 6.08 3.08
N ARG A 149 -34.32 5.96 1.83
CA ARG A 149 -33.86 4.69 1.24
C ARG A 149 -32.45 4.84 0.70
N LEU A 150 -31.70 3.73 0.69
CA LEU A 150 -30.42 3.72 -0.02
C LEU A 150 -30.69 4.01 -1.51
N PRO A 151 -29.78 4.74 -2.18
CA PRO A 151 -29.95 5.05 -3.60
C PRO A 151 -30.25 3.80 -4.43
N GLY A 152 -31.26 3.89 -5.29
CA GLY A 152 -31.66 2.79 -6.16
C GLY A 152 -32.50 1.67 -5.51
N VAL A 153 -32.59 1.59 -4.18
CA VAL A 153 -33.30 0.49 -3.49
C VAL A 153 -34.82 0.68 -3.55
N VAL A 154 -35.51 -0.22 -4.24
CA VAL A 154 -36.98 -0.21 -4.32
C VAL A 154 -37.67 -1.39 -3.63
N SER A 155 -36.91 -2.41 -3.21
CA SER A 155 -37.43 -3.59 -2.51
C SER A 155 -36.38 -4.18 -1.56
N PRO A 156 -36.76 -5.09 -0.63
CA PRO A 156 -35.83 -5.60 0.38
C PRO A 156 -34.58 -6.30 -0.16
N TYR A 157 -34.68 -6.92 -1.33
CA TYR A 157 -33.59 -7.68 -1.98
C TYR A 157 -33.03 -6.97 -3.22
N ASP A 158 -33.18 -5.66 -3.28
CA ASP A 158 -32.57 -4.82 -4.31
C ASP A 158 -31.22 -4.30 -3.82
N PHE A 159 -30.14 -4.62 -4.54
CA PHE A 159 -28.77 -4.19 -4.21
C PHE A 159 -28.60 -2.65 -4.30
N GLY A 160 -29.51 -1.96 -4.99
CA GLY A 160 -29.47 -0.50 -5.13
C GLY A 160 -28.38 -0.02 -6.09
N ALA A 161 -28.10 1.28 -6.07
CA ALA A 161 -27.03 1.86 -6.88
C ALA A 161 -25.67 1.39 -6.36
N HIS A 162 -24.81 0.94 -7.27
CA HIS A 162 -23.46 0.44 -6.97
C HIS A 162 -23.40 -0.70 -5.93
N ASP A 163 -24.52 -1.40 -5.78
CA ASP A 163 -24.67 -2.60 -4.96
C ASP A 163 -24.35 -2.41 -3.46
N VAL A 164 -24.58 -1.20 -2.95
CA VAL A 164 -24.29 -0.83 -1.55
C VAL A 164 -25.31 -1.34 -0.53
N ASN A 165 -26.48 -1.84 -0.96
CA ASN A 165 -27.44 -2.46 -0.05
C ASN A 165 -27.02 -3.91 0.25
N SER A 166 -26.13 -4.08 1.22
CA SER A 166 -25.74 -5.38 1.76
C SER A 166 -25.41 -5.26 3.24
N GLU A 167 -25.38 -6.40 3.93
CA GLU A 167 -25.00 -6.47 5.34
C GLU A 167 -23.58 -5.96 5.61
N LEU A 168 -22.71 -5.92 4.58
CA LEU A 168 -21.37 -5.33 4.66
C LEU A 168 -21.42 -3.82 4.91
N ALA A 169 -22.36 -3.12 4.27
CA ALA A 169 -22.52 -1.68 4.41
C ALA A 169 -23.41 -1.30 5.60
N THR A 170 -24.46 -2.08 5.85
CA THR A 170 -25.47 -1.83 6.88
C THR A 170 -26.09 -3.14 7.37
N ARG A 171 -26.03 -3.40 8.68
CA ARG A 171 -26.69 -4.51 9.39
C ARG A 171 -28.20 -4.49 9.23
N MET A 172 -28.77 -3.34 8.85
CA MET A 172 -30.19 -3.19 8.53
C MET A 172 -30.59 -3.77 7.16
N SER A 173 -29.66 -4.24 6.33
CA SER A 173 -29.98 -4.90 5.06
C SER A 173 -30.51 -6.32 5.25
N TYR A 174 -31.27 -6.81 4.27
CA TYR A 174 -31.68 -8.22 4.15
C TYR A 174 -30.86 -8.99 3.12
N ILE A 175 -29.89 -8.32 2.48
CA ILE A 175 -28.98 -8.93 1.52
C ILE A 175 -27.71 -9.29 2.29
N PRO A 176 -27.33 -10.58 2.35
CA PRO A 176 -26.09 -11.02 3.00
C PRO A 176 -24.86 -10.26 2.50
N GLY A 177 -23.73 -10.39 3.21
CA GLY A 177 -22.48 -9.72 2.85
C GLY A 177 -22.16 -9.78 1.35
N TYR A 178 -22.05 -8.60 0.72
CA TYR A 178 -21.73 -8.45 -0.70
C TYR A 178 -20.82 -7.25 -0.94
N THR A 179 -19.91 -7.37 -1.89
CA THR A 179 -19.00 -6.31 -2.36
C THR A 179 -19.00 -6.25 -3.89
N ALA A 180 -19.04 -5.03 -4.43
CA ALA A 180 -19.01 -4.80 -5.87
C ALA A 180 -17.62 -5.07 -6.46
N THR A 181 -16.55 -4.95 -5.66
CA THR A 181 -15.19 -5.32 -6.09
C THR A 181 -15.03 -6.81 -6.32
N TYR A 182 -15.72 -7.66 -5.54
CA TYR A 182 -15.66 -9.13 -5.65
C TYR A 182 -17.07 -9.75 -5.77
N PRO A 183 -17.75 -9.57 -6.91
CA PRO A 183 -19.16 -9.94 -7.06
C PRO A 183 -19.43 -11.45 -7.05
N GLU A 184 -18.40 -12.27 -7.21
CA GLU A 184 -18.48 -13.75 -7.21
C GLU A 184 -18.06 -14.37 -5.87
N LEU A 185 -17.69 -13.54 -4.89
CA LEU A 185 -17.18 -13.98 -3.59
C LEU A 185 -18.33 -14.36 -2.65
N ASP A 186 -18.29 -15.59 -2.15
CA ASP A 186 -19.12 -16.00 -1.02
C ASP A 186 -18.45 -15.53 0.27
N ILE A 187 -19.08 -14.58 0.98
CA ILE A 187 -18.57 -14.07 2.24
C ILE A 187 -19.01 -15.03 3.34
N TYR A 188 -18.09 -15.90 3.74
CA TYR A 188 -18.31 -16.85 4.81
C TYR A 188 -18.14 -16.15 6.17
N GLY A 189 -19.28 -15.85 6.77
CA GLY A 189 -19.36 -15.02 7.96
C GLY A 189 -20.45 -13.98 7.77
N GLU A 190 -21.42 -13.89 8.69
CA GLU A 190 -22.23 -12.66 8.75
C GLU A 190 -21.51 -11.61 9.60
N PRO A 191 -21.63 -10.31 9.27
CA PRO A 191 -21.12 -9.24 10.10
C PRO A 191 -21.74 -9.28 11.50
N TYR A 192 -20.91 -9.48 12.53
CA TYR A 192 -21.34 -9.46 13.95
C TYR A 192 -21.31 -8.05 14.56
N SER A 193 -21.18 -7.03 13.72
CA SER A 193 -21.11 -5.62 14.11
C SER A 193 -22.04 -4.78 13.25
N PHE A 194 -22.21 -3.52 13.61
CA PHE A 194 -22.77 -2.54 12.70
C PHE A 194 -21.83 -2.31 11.50
N GLY A 195 -22.42 -2.04 10.33
CA GLY A 195 -21.72 -1.60 9.13
C GLY A 195 -21.27 -0.14 9.24
N ALA A 196 -20.46 0.35 8.30
CA ALA A 196 -19.99 1.74 8.37
C ALA A 196 -21.13 2.76 8.23
N VAL A 197 -22.19 2.42 7.50
CA VAL A 197 -23.37 3.30 7.33
C VAL A 197 -24.16 3.38 8.64
N ASP A 198 -24.33 2.26 9.34
CA ASP A 198 -24.98 2.21 10.67
C ASP A 198 -24.20 3.03 11.69
N ILE A 199 -22.87 2.81 11.80
CA ILE A 199 -22.00 3.53 12.73
C ILE A 199 -22.13 5.03 12.47
N ALA A 200 -22.05 5.46 11.20
CA ALA A 200 -22.18 6.87 10.87
C ALA A 200 -23.56 7.44 11.20
N ALA A 201 -24.64 6.70 10.96
CA ALA A 201 -26.00 7.13 11.29
C ALA A 201 -26.20 7.28 12.80
N LEU A 202 -25.77 6.30 13.59
CA LEU A 202 -25.83 6.33 15.05
C LEU A 202 -24.98 7.47 15.62
N GLN A 203 -23.79 7.71 15.08
CA GLN A 203 -22.93 8.82 15.51
C GLN A 203 -23.51 10.20 15.17
N LEU A 204 -24.31 10.33 14.10
CA LEU A 204 -25.06 11.57 13.83
C LEU A 204 -26.21 11.78 14.82
N LEU A 205 -26.85 10.72 15.28
CA LEU A 205 -27.95 10.79 16.26
C LEU A 205 -27.44 11.08 17.67
N TYR A 206 -26.36 10.40 18.08
CA TYR A 206 -25.94 10.32 19.47
C TYR A 206 -24.55 10.91 19.76
N GLY A 207 -23.78 11.22 18.72
CA GLY A 207 -22.36 11.57 18.85
C GLY A 207 -21.48 10.34 18.82
N ALA A 208 -20.24 10.51 18.33
CA ALA A 208 -19.24 9.45 18.32
C ALA A 208 -18.58 9.32 19.70
N ASN A 209 -18.35 8.09 20.14
CA ASN A 209 -17.48 7.86 21.29
C ASN A 209 -16.04 8.22 20.88
N THR A 210 -15.44 9.21 21.54
CA THR A 210 -14.07 9.69 21.26
C THR A 210 -13.00 9.11 22.21
N SER A 211 -13.33 8.06 22.96
CA SER A 211 -12.46 7.44 23.97
C SER A 211 -12.01 6.02 23.63
N THR A 212 -12.72 5.35 22.72
CA THR A 212 -12.33 4.05 22.15
C THR A 212 -11.20 4.22 21.14
N GLY A 213 -10.22 3.32 21.13
CA GLY A 213 -9.14 3.28 20.12
C GLY A 213 -8.34 4.58 20.11
N LEU A 214 -7.60 4.88 21.19
CA LEU A 214 -6.75 6.08 21.26
C LEU A 214 -5.25 5.74 21.24
N GLY A 215 -4.91 4.47 21.16
CA GLY A 215 -3.55 3.98 21.10
C GLY A 215 -3.47 2.84 20.12
N ASN A 216 -2.24 2.40 19.83
CA ASN A 216 -1.97 1.41 18.81
C ASN A 216 -2.71 0.10 19.06
N THR A 217 -3.55 -0.29 18.10
CA THR A 217 -4.39 -1.48 18.11
C THR A 217 -3.96 -2.44 17.01
N THR A 218 -3.94 -3.73 17.32
CA THR A 218 -3.70 -4.79 16.32
C THR A 218 -4.96 -5.64 16.19
N TYR A 219 -5.56 -5.60 15.00
CA TYR A 219 -6.73 -6.36 14.60
C TYR A 219 -6.28 -7.69 14.00
N THR A 220 -6.26 -8.73 14.83
CA THR A 220 -5.86 -10.08 14.42
C THR A 220 -7.06 -10.84 13.86
N GLY A 221 -7.00 -11.25 12.60
CA GLY A 221 -8.07 -12.00 11.92
C GLY A 221 -8.57 -13.20 12.72
N ARG A 222 -9.90 -13.39 12.76
CA ARG A 222 -10.55 -14.58 13.32
C ARG A 222 -11.45 -15.20 12.27
N ALA A 223 -11.31 -16.51 12.07
CA ALA A 223 -12.10 -17.27 11.11
C ALA A 223 -13.60 -17.08 11.40
N GLY A 224 -14.37 -16.78 10.36
CA GLY A 224 -15.80 -16.55 10.40
C GLY A 224 -16.25 -15.27 11.11
N GLU A 225 -15.34 -14.40 11.56
CA GLU A 225 -15.70 -13.10 12.16
C GLU A 225 -15.46 -11.97 11.17
N LEU A 226 -16.53 -11.29 10.76
CA LEU A 226 -16.49 -10.06 9.97
C LEU A 226 -16.96 -8.89 10.84
N ILE A 227 -16.13 -7.85 10.95
CA ILE A 227 -16.45 -6.64 11.73
C ILE A 227 -16.09 -5.36 10.97
N THR A 228 -16.80 -4.28 11.28
CA THR A 228 -16.40 -2.91 10.89
C THR A 228 -15.56 -2.30 12.00
N ILE A 229 -14.33 -1.92 11.68
CA ILE A 229 -13.41 -1.30 12.63
C ILE A 229 -13.84 0.14 12.92
N TRP A 230 -13.96 0.46 14.20
CA TRP A 230 -14.03 1.83 14.73
C TRP A 230 -12.82 2.06 15.64
N ASP A 231 -11.96 3.01 15.28
CA ASP A 231 -10.75 3.40 16.00
C ASP A 231 -10.55 4.91 15.87
N ASN A 232 -10.19 5.61 16.94
CA ASN A 232 -10.07 7.07 16.97
C ASN A 232 -8.61 7.56 16.97
N GLY A 233 -7.64 6.67 16.86
CA GLY A 233 -6.25 7.02 16.67
C GLY A 233 -5.27 6.11 17.38
N GLY A 234 -4.02 6.30 17.01
CA GLY A 234 -2.97 5.36 17.31
C GLY A 234 -2.13 5.16 16.07
N THR A 235 -1.50 4.01 15.99
CA THR A 235 -0.84 3.53 14.77
C THR A 235 -1.22 2.06 14.71
N ASP A 236 -2.22 1.78 13.89
CA ASP A 236 -3.04 0.60 13.98
C ASP A 236 -2.72 -0.39 12.88
N THR A 237 -3.01 -1.67 13.10
CA THR A 237 -2.57 -2.76 12.23
C THR A 237 -3.68 -3.75 11.97
N ILE A 238 -3.97 -4.04 10.70
CA ILE A 238 -4.65 -5.30 10.33
C ILE A 238 -3.59 -6.38 10.18
N ASP A 239 -3.71 -7.45 10.96
CA ASP A 239 -2.71 -8.51 11.06
C ASP A 239 -3.28 -9.87 10.65
N PHE A 240 -2.90 -10.30 9.45
CA PHE A 240 -3.11 -11.64 8.93
C PHE A 240 -1.81 -12.47 8.83
N SER A 241 -0.77 -12.15 9.61
CA SER A 241 0.53 -12.87 9.63
C SER A 241 0.46 -14.37 9.92
N ARG A 242 -0.68 -14.83 10.45
CA ARG A 242 -0.94 -16.24 10.75
C ARG A 242 -1.67 -16.98 9.62
N ALA A 243 -2.15 -16.27 8.60
CA ALA A 243 -2.84 -16.87 7.47
C ALA A 243 -1.85 -17.67 6.63
N ILE A 244 -2.27 -18.87 6.21
CA ILE A 244 -1.53 -19.72 5.27
C ILE A 244 -2.05 -19.59 3.84
N ASP A 245 -3.33 -19.25 3.72
CA ASP A 245 -3.98 -18.92 2.47
C ASP A 245 -3.70 -17.47 2.11
N LYS A 246 -4.05 -17.12 0.88
CA LYS A 246 -3.94 -15.76 0.37
C LYS A 246 -4.83 -14.81 1.15
N VAL A 247 -4.36 -13.60 1.39
CA VAL A 247 -5.17 -12.53 1.98
C VAL A 247 -5.30 -11.31 1.08
N TYR A 248 -6.40 -10.59 1.29
CA TYR A 248 -6.67 -9.30 0.68
C TYR A 248 -6.83 -8.30 1.82
N ILE A 249 -6.01 -7.25 1.84
CA ILE A 249 -6.13 -6.16 2.81
C ILE A 249 -6.34 -4.86 2.04
N ASP A 250 -7.39 -4.11 2.40
CA ASP A 250 -7.66 -2.76 1.91
C ASP A 250 -7.80 -1.83 3.11
N LEU A 251 -6.85 -0.91 3.28
CA LEU A 251 -6.78 0.00 4.42
C LEU A 251 -7.67 1.25 4.26
N ARG A 252 -8.48 1.35 3.20
CA ARG A 252 -9.41 2.48 3.05
C ARG A 252 -10.59 2.36 4.00
N ALA A 253 -10.89 3.46 4.67
CA ALA A 253 -12.17 3.69 5.30
C ALA A 253 -13.31 3.74 4.27
N ALA A 254 -14.52 3.39 4.71
CA ALA A 254 -15.75 3.68 4.00
C ALA A 254 -15.81 5.17 3.64
N THR A 255 -16.26 5.50 2.43
CA THR A 255 -16.40 6.90 1.98
C THR A 255 -17.74 7.49 2.38
N LEU A 256 -18.73 6.63 2.65
CA LEU A 256 -20.14 6.98 2.79
C LEU A 256 -20.72 7.69 1.54
N GLU A 257 -20.07 7.53 0.40
CA GLU A 257 -20.55 8.05 -0.89
C GLU A 257 -21.25 6.96 -1.68
N ASP A 258 -22.18 7.35 -2.55
CA ASP A 258 -22.83 6.44 -3.50
C ASP A 258 -21.84 6.09 -4.63
N VAL A 259 -20.91 5.20 -4.32
CA VAL A 259 -19.88 4.62 -5.19
C VAL A 259 -19.71 3.13 -4.85
N PRO A 260 -19.12 2.31 -5.75
CA PRO A 260 -18.80 0.93 -5.42
C PRO A 260 -18.01 0.81 -4.11
N ASP A 261 -18.50 -0.05 -3.22
CA ASP A 261 -17.95 -0.30 -1.88
C ASP A 261 -17.87 0.95 -0.97
N GLY A 262 -18.67 1.99 -1.26
CA GLY A 262 -18.73 3.21 -0.44
C GLY A 262 -19.20 2.99 1.01
N GLY A 263 -19.85 1.86 1.27
CA GLY A 263 -20.23 1.36 2.60
C GLY A 263 -19.11 0.61 3.35
N GLY A 264 -17.95 0.38 2.72
CA GLY A 264 -16.80 -0.29 3.33
C GLY A 264 -16.03 -1.17 2.34
N TYR A 265 -14.70 -1.09 2.40
CA TYR A 265 -13.81 -1.94 1.61
C TYR A 265 -13.43 -3.18 2.41
N LEU A 266 -13.59 -4.36 1.81
CA LEU A 266 -13.41 -5.65 2.49
C LEU A 266 -11.93 -6.08 2.51
N SER A 267 -11.42 -6.35 3.70
CA SER A 267 -10.20 -7.12 3.94
C SER A 267 -10.58 -8.53 4.41
N PHE A 268 -9.96 -9.59 3.89
CA PHE A 268 -10.36 -10.98 4.16
C PHE A 268 -9.27 -12.02 3.85
N ILE A 269 -9.48 -13.24 4.37
CA ILE A 269 -8.69 -14.43 4.03
C ILE A 269 -9.42 -15.22 2.94
N ASP A 270 -8.73 -15.53 1.85
CA ASP A 270 -9.29 -16.25 0.70
C ASP A 270 -9.00 -17.74 0.79
N ILE A 271 -9.97 -18.51 1.30
CA ILE A 271 -9.82 -19.94 1.57
C ILE A 271 -10.21 -20.83 0.38
N ALA A 272 -10.60 -20.24 -0.76
CA ALA A 272 -11.06 -20.98 -1.93
C ALA A 272 -10.77 -20.27 -3.26
N ASP A 273 -9.57 -19.68 -3.40
CA ASP A 273 -9.03 -19.09 -4.64
C ASP A 273 -10.01 -18.13 -5.34
N GLY A 274 -10.45 -17.12 -4.60
CA GLY A 274 -11.30 -16.02 -5.04
C GLY A 274 -12.79 -16.30 -4.89
N THR A 275 -13.18 -17.45 -4.35
CA THR A 275 -14.60 -17.84 -4.25
C THR A 275 -15.16 -17.80 -2.83
N ILE A 276 -14.32 -17.88 -1.78
CA ILE A 276 -14.78 -17.83 -0.39
C ILE A 276 -13.87 -16.90 0.43
N ALA A 277 -14.46 -15.88 1.04
CA ALA A 277 -13.83 -15.03 2.05
C ALA A 277 -14.17 -15.53 3.45
N ASP A 278 -13.16 -15.84 4.27
CA ASP A 278 -13.34 -16.28 5.65
C ASP A 278 -13.03 -15.16 6.64
N GLY A 279 -14.07 -14.66 7.30
CA GLY A 279 -13.99 -13.51 8.20
C GLY A 279 -13.46 -12.24 7.51
N GLY A 280 -13.06 -11.25 8.30
CA GLY A 280 -12.43 -10.05 7.76
C GLY A 280 -12.80 -8.75 8.45
N TYR A 281 -12.49 -7.66 7.76
CA TYR A 281 -12.67 -6.30 8.24
C TYR A 281 -13.20 -5.40 7.14
N THR A 282 -14.10 -4.50 7.52
CA THR A 282 -14.25 -3.19 6.86
C THR A 282 -13.81 -2.11 7.84
N ILE A 283 -13.62 -0.88 7.35
CA ILE A 283 -13.16 0.24 8.17
C ILE A 283 -14.22 1.34 8.13
N ALA A 284 -14.66 1.80 9.31
CA ALA A 284 -15.67 2.86 9.41
C ALA A 284 -15.16 4.20 8.87
N TYR A 285 -16.08 5.09 8.51
CA TYR A 285 -15.72 6.40 7.98
C TYR A 285 -14.87 7.22 8.95
N GLY A 286 -13.77 7.79 8.44
CA GLY A 286 -12.89 8.66 9.21
C GLY A 286 -11.93 7.94 10.16
N VAL A 287 -11.91 6.60 10.14
CA VAL A 287 -10.89 5.78 10.79
C VAL A 287 -9.68 5.67 9.87
N GLU A 288 -8.48 5.78 10.44
CA GLU A 288 -7.21 5.58 9.73
C GLU A 288 -6.57 4.29 10.27
N ILE A 289 -6.08 3.44 9.37
CA ILE A 289 -5.29 2.25 9.72
C ILE A 289 -3.98 2.36 8.94
N GLU A 290 -2.86 2.31 9.65
CA GLU A 290 -1.55 2.63 9.08
C GLU A 290 -0.80 1.40 8.59
N ASN A 291 -1.04 0.22 9.16
CA ASN A 291 -0.22 -0.96 8.92
C ASN A 291 -1.01 -2.18 8.46
N ALA A 292 -0.40 -2.98 7.61
CA ALA A 292 -0.97 -4.23 7.13
C ALA A 292 0.08 -5.34 7.11
N PHE A 293 -0.20 -6.46 7.79
CA PHE A 293 0.61 -7.68 7.72
C PHE A 293 -0.17 -8.73 6.93
N GLY A 294 0.37 -9.10 5.76
CA GLY A 294 -0.04 -10.29 5.02
C GLY A 294 0.37 -11.57 5.74
N GLY A 295 0.21 -12.72 5.09
CA GLY A 295 0.43 -14.07 5.63
C GLY A 295 1.53 -14.83 4.90
N ALA A 296 1.31 -16.13 4.68
CA ALA A 296 2.22 -16.97 3.91
C ALA A 296 1.76 -17.23 2.46
N GLY A 297 0.67 -16.58 2.06
CA GLY A 297 -0.03 -16.78 0.79
C GLY A 297 0.61 -16.02 -0.38
N HIS A 298 -0.20 -15.56 -1.32
CA HIS A 298 0.24 -14.66 -2.40
C HIS A 298 -0.64 -13.44 -2.35
N ASP A 299 -0.29 -12.54 -1.45
CA ASP A 299 -1.23 -11.62 -0.83
C ASP A 299 -1.43 -10.36 -1.66
N ARG A 300 -2.54 -9.66 -1.40
CA ARG A 300 -2.83 -8.35 -2.00
C ARG A 300 -3.03 -7.35 -0.88
N LEU A 301 -2.11 -6.41 -0.77
CA LEU A 301 -2.08 -5.40 0.28
C LEU A 301 -2.27 -4.03 -0.36
N GLY A 302 -3.32 -3.30 0.04
CA GLY A 302 -3.65 -1.98 -0.46
C GLY A 302 -3.73 -0.95 0.66
N GLY A 303 -2.99 0.15 0.52
CA GLY A 303 -2.94 1.27 1.46
C GLY A 303 -4.13 2.21 1.37
N ASN A 304 -3.98 3.41 1.92
CA ASN A 304 -5.00 4.45 1.88
C ASN A 304 -4.38 5.79 1.42
N VAL A 305 -4.65 6.87 2.14
CA VAL A 305 -4.15 8.22 1.81
C VAL A 305 -3.06 8.70 2.76
N VAL A 306 -2.85 7.99 3.87
CA VAL A 306 -1.76 8.24 4.83
C VAL A 306 -0.57 7.36 4.49
N GLY A 307 0.60 7.65 5.08
CA GLY A 307 1.77 6.78 4.89
C GLY A 307 1.56 5.45 5.60
N ASN A 308 1.58 4.36 4.83
CA ASN A 308 1.36 3.01 5.33
C ASN A 308 2.66 2.20 5.45
N ALA A 309 2.67 1.23 6.37
CA ALA A 309 3.72 0.21 6.43
C ALA A 309 3.18 -1.20 6.18
N PHE A 310 3.79 -1.89 5.23
CA PHE A 310 3.38 -3.22 4.78
C PHE A 310 4.43 -4.26 5.12
N THR A 311 3.98 -5.41 5.62
CA THR A 311 4.77 -6.64 5.64
C THR A 311 4.03 -7.66 4.79
N GLY A 312 4.55 -7.98 3.61
CA GLY A 312 3.97 -9.01 2.72
C GLY A 312 3.85 -10.36 3.41
N GLY A 313 4.96 -10.78 4.03
CA GLY A 313 5.06 -12.08 4.67
C GLY A 313 5.80 -13.02 3.74
N LYS A 314 5.35 -14.27 3.61
CA LYS A 314 5.93 -15.19 2.62
C LYS A 314 5.11 -15.19 1.35
N GLY A 315 5.75 -15.63 0.27
CA GLY A 315 5.12 -15.79 -1.03
C GLY A 315 5.40 -14.61 -1.94
N ASN A 316 4.66 -14.50 -3.04
CA ASN A 316 4.83 -13.44 -4.02
C ASN A 316 3.67 -12.47 -3.88
N ASP A 317 3.90 -11.38 -3.16
CA ASP A 317 2.84 -10.48 -2.77
C ASP A 317 2.71 -9.32 -3.74
N ARG A 318 1.53 -8.73 -3.78
CA ARG A 318 1.28 -7.48 -4.49
C ARG A 318 0.93 -6.41 -3.47
N ILE A 319 1.80 -5.40 -3.38
CA ILE A 319 1.69 -4.29 -2.43
C ILE A 319 1.43 -3.00 -3.20
N ASP A 320 0.39 -2.27 -2.81
CA ASP A 320 -0.06 -1.01 -3.39
C ASP A 320 -0.18 0.05 -2.29
N GLY A 321 0.80 0.92 -2.14
CA GLY A 321 0.76 1.98 -1.11
C GLY A 321 -0.32 3.02 -1.37
N ARG A 322 -0.70 3.20 -2.64
CA ARG A 322 -1.61 4.25 -3.14
C ARG A 322 -1.03 5.65 -2.92
N ALA A 323 -1.58 6.43 -2.00
CA ALA A 323 -1.14 7.79 -1.74
C ALA A 323 -0.63 7.85 -0.32
N GLY A 324 0.44 8.61 -0.10
CA GLY A 324 1.14 8.60 1.17
C GLY A 324 2.64 8.52 0.93
N PHE A 325 3.38 8.32 2.01
CA PHE A 325 4.76 7.88 1.93
C PHE A 325 4.79 6.48 2.51
N ASP A 326 4.88 5.48 1.64
CA ASP A 326 4.62 4.09 1.97
C ASP A 326 5.92 3.29 2.08
N THR A 327 5.95 2.39 3.07
CA THR A 327 7.12 1.56 3.37
C THR A 327 6.78 0.08 3.27
N ALA A 328 7.47 -0.65 2.41
CA ALA A 328 7.43 -2.12 2.38
C ALA A 328 8.59 -2.68 3.25
N ARG A 329 8.26 -3.56 4.19
CA ARG A 329 9.20 -4.14 5.16
C ARG A 329 9.52 -5.60 4.83
N TYR A 330 10.81 -5.91 4.90
CA TYR A 330 11.38 -7.19 4.53
C TYR A 330 12.18 -7.80 5.68
N SER A 331 12.09 -9.13 5.83
CA SER A 331 12.62 -9.84 7.00
C SER A 331 14.14 -10.08 6.94
N GLY A 332 14.73 -10.03 5.75
CA GLY A 332 16.14 -10.32 5.51
C GLY A 332 17.03 -9.09 5.35
N ASP A 333 18.35 -9.34 5.38
CA ASP A 333 19.36 -8.33 5.06
C ASP A 333 19.21 -7.86 3.61
N LYS A 334 19.40 -6.56 3.37
CA LYS A 334 19.32 -5.92 2.04
C LYS A 334 20.13 -6.67 0.99
N ASP A 335 21.30 -7.18 1.34
CA ASP A 335 22.19 -7.88 0.42
C ASP A 335 21.68 -9.24 -0.05
N SER A 336 20.53 -9.72 0.46
CA SER A 336 19.86 -10.94 -0.04
C SER A 336 18.84 -10.65 -1.15
N TYR A 337 18.61 -9.38 -1.51
CA TYR A 337 17.51 -8.98 -2.39
C TYR A 337 17.97 -8.47 -3.74
N THR A 338 17.14 -8.74 -4.76
CA THR A 338 17.27 -8.19 -6.11
C THR A 338 16.08 -7.26 -6.38
N LEU A 339 16.35 -5.96 -6.45
CA LEU A 339 15.38 -4.94 -6.86
C LEU A 339 15.42 -4.79 -8.38
N LYS A 340 14.26 -4.84 -9.04
CA LYS A 340 14.11 -4.63 -10.48
C LYS A 340 13.16 -3.47 -10.73
N LEU A 341 13.62 -2.47 -11.49
CA LEU A 341 12.80 -1.42 -12.05
C LEU A 341 12.55 -1.69 -13.53
N SER A 342 11.31 -1.52 -13.95
CA SER A 342 10.90 -1.59 -15.35
C SER A 342 9.80 -0.58 -15.64
N ALA A 343 9.47 -0.39 -16.91
CA ALA A 343 8.29 0.39 -17.29
C ALA A 343 6.97 -0.30 -16.87
N GLN A 344 7.01 -1.61 -16.60
CA GLN A 344 5.86 -2.42 -16.22
C GLN A 344 5.63 -2.49 -14.71
N GLY A 345 6.59 -2.05 -13.90
CA GLY A 345 6.50 -2.04 -12.45
C GLY A 345 7.84 -2.31 -11.77
N THR A 346 7.80 -2.25 -10.44
CA THR A 346 8.92 -2.54 -9.55
C THR A 346 8.70 -3.91 -8.91
N THR A 347 9.74 -4.75 -8.89
CA THR A 347 9.70 -6.00 -8.11
C THR A 347 10.91 -6.13 -7.20
N LEU A 348 10.71 -6.74 -6.04
CA LEU A 348 11.79 -7.06 -5.12
C LEU A 348 11.77 -8.56 -4.84
N ALA A 349 12.86 -9.24 -5.17
CA ALA A 349 12.98 -10.69 -4.97
C ALA A 349 13.97 -11.00 -3.84
N ASP A 350 13.50 -11.70 -2.81
CA ASP A 350 14.37 -12.40 -1.85
C ASP A 350 14.98 -13.63 -2.52
N ARG A 351 16.31 -13.73 -2.50
CA ARG A 351 17.02 -14.88 -3.06
C ARG A 351 17.08 -16.07 -2.10
N ARG A 352 16.67 -15.93 -0.84
CA ARG A 352 16.57 -17.04 0.12
C ARG A 352 15.19 -17.70 0.01
N ALA A 353 15.19 -19.04 0.08
CA ALA A 353 13.96 -19.82 0.04
C ALA A 353 13.09 -19.62 1.29
N ASP A 354 11.77 -19.79 1.13
CA ASP A 354 10.76 -19.86 2.20
C ASP A 354 10.67 -18.63 3.12
N ARG A 355 11.09 -17.46 2.61
CA ARG A 355 10.95 -16.12 3.23
C ARG A 355 10.05 -15.23 2.35
N ASP A 356 10.49 -14.01 2.05
CA ASP A 356 9.66 -12.93 1.49
C ASP A 356 9.35 -13.06 0.00
N GLY A 357 9.79 -14.16 -0.64
CA GLY A 357 9.52 -14.46 -2.06
C GLY A 357 9.83 -13.33 -3.02
N THR A 358 8.94 -13.04 -3.97
CA THR A 358 9.10 -11.99 -4.99
C THR A 358 7.87 -11.11 -5.07
N ASP A 359 8.01 -9.90 -4.56
CA ASP A 359 6.90 -8.96 -4.46
C ASP A 359 6.83 -7.99 -5.64
N THR A 360 5.61 -7.58 -5.94
CA THR A 360 5.30 -6.48 -6.86
C THR A 360 4.93 -5.24 -6.06
N LEU A 361 5.68 -4.15 -6.28
CA LEU A 361 5.55 -2.90 -5.53
C LEU A 361 4.96 -1.80 -6.41
N ILE A 362 3.86 -1.23 -5.96
CA ILE A 362 3.14 -0.15 -6.63
C ILE A 362 2.97 0.99 -5.65
N SER A 363 3.38 2.20 -6.06
CA SER A 363 3.35 3.39 -5.20
C SER A 363 3.97 3.12 -3.82
N ILE A 364 5.20 2.61 -3.81
CA ILE A 364 5.99 2.41 -2.59
C ILE A 364 7.21 3.32 -2.67
N GLU A 365 7.39 4.16 -1.65
CA GLU A 365 8.47 5.15 -1.60
C GLU A 365 9.71 4.64 -0.88
N ALA A 366 9.56 3.66 0.02
CA ALA A 366 10.65 3.17 0.87
C ALA A 366 10.63 1.65 1.08
N LEU A 367 11.82 1.07 1.19
CA LEU A 367 12.04 -0.34 1.52
C LEU A 367 12.83 -0.44 2.83
N GLU A 368 12.33 -1.21 3.80
CA GLU A 368 13.00 -1.50 5.07
C GLU A 368 13.46 -2.95 5.09
N PHE A 369 14.71 -3.21 5.50
CA PHE A 369 15.31 -4.55 5.47
C PHE A 369 15.81 -4.96 6.85
N GLY A 370 15.50 -6.19 7.27
CA GLY A 370 16.06 -6.80 8.50
C GLY A 370 15.73 -6.04 9.78
N GLY A 371 14.67 -5.22 9.78
CA GLY A 371 14.32 -4.32 10.88
C GLY A 371 15.33 -3.18 11.12
N ALA A 372 16.10 -2.80 10.10
CA ALA A 372 17.00 -1.66 10.16
C ALA A 372 16.21 -0.34 10.17
N GLU A 373 16.65 0.63 10.98
CA GLU A 373 15.98 1.94 11.08
C GLU A 373 16.15 2.81 9.82
N ASP A 374 17.16 2.53 8.98
CA ASP A 374 17.44 3.29 7.76
C ASP A 374 16.78 2.63 6.55
N ALA A 375 15.64 3.19 6.12
CA ALA A 375 14.95 2.75 4.91
C ALA A 375 15.72 3.12 3.63
N PHE A 376 15.69 2.23 2.64
CA PHE A 376 16.09 2.54 1.27
C PHE A 376 14.98 3.32 0.57
N GLU A 377 15.17 4.63 0.43
CA GLU A 377 14.21 5.54 -0.22
C GLU A 377 14.12 5.30 -1.74
N LEU A 378 13.32 4.32 -2.16
CA LEU A 378 13.06 3.94 -3.55
C LEU A 378 12.65 5.14 -4.43
N ALA A 379 11.91 6.11 -3.89
CA ALA A 379 11.50 7.34 -4.57
C ALA A 379 12.68 8.19 -5.08
N ARG A 380 13.90 7.98 -4.56
CA ARG A 380 15.12 8.64 -5.04
C ARG A 380 15.75 7.96 -6.26
N PHE A 381 15.24 6.79 -6.67
CA PHE A 381 15.87 5.94 -7.67
C PHE A 381 14.92 5.42 -8.77
N ASN A 382 13.63 5.76 -8.73
CA ASN A 382 12.60 5.19 -9.62
C ASN A 382 12.46 5.86 -10.99
N GLY A 383 13.23 6.92 -11.29
CA GLY A 383 13.09 7.68 -12.54
C GLY A 383 13.81 7.07 -13.74
N ALA A 384 14.76 6.16 -13.52
CA ALA A 384 15.57 5.57 -14.59
C ALA A 384 14.74 4.82 -15.65
N SER A 385 13.62 4.21 -15.27
CA SER A 385 12.74 3.46 -16.19
C SER A 385 11.94 4.33 -17.15
N THR A 386 11.95 5.66 -16.95
CA THR A 386 11.26 6.63 -17.80
C THR A 386 12.16 7.26 -18.86
N LEU A 387 13.47 7.02 -18.78
CA LEU A 387 14.47 7.62 -19.67
C LEU A 387 14.73 6.77 -20.90
N THR A 388 15.20 7.43 -21.96
CA THR A 388 15.73 6.76 -23.16
C THR A 388 17.15 6.23 -22.91
N GLN A 389 17.57 5.22 -23.68
CA GLN A 389 18.95 4.72 -23.62
C GLN A 389 20.00 5.83 -23.80
N ALA A 390 19.81 6.74 -24.75
CA ALA A 390 20.75 7.85 -24.98
C ALA A 390 20.87 8.79 -23.75
N GLN A 391 19.81 8.96 -22.98
CA GLN A 391 19.85 9.71 -21.72
C GLN A 391 20.60 8.93 -20.63
N LEU A 392 20.38 7.63 -20.52
CA LEU A 392 21.10 6.77 -19.58
C LEU A 392 22.61 6.72 -19.91
N ASP A 393 22.95 6.61 -21.19
CA ASP A 393 24.34 6.66 -21.68
C ASP A 393 25.01 7.97 -21.29
N SER A 394 24.29 9.11 -21.37
CA SER A 394 24.86 10.41 -20.99
C SER A 394 25.22 10.50 -19.50
N VAL A 395 24.51 9.77 -18.62
CA VAL A 395 24.89 9.64 -17.21
C VAL A 395 26.16 8.81 -17.06
N ILE A 396 26.23 7.67 -17.76
CA ILE A 396 27.40 6.76 -17.73
C ILE A 396 28.65 7.47 -18.30
N GLU A 397 28.51 8.25 -19.36
CA GLU A 397 29.58 9.04 -19.98
C GLU A 397 30.21 10.04 -19.00
N LEU A 398 29.44 10.62 -18.07
CA LEU A 398 29.98 11.46 -16.99
C LEU A 398 30.85 10.64 -16.03
N TYR A 399 30.41 9.45 -15.63
CA TYR A 399 31.23 8.56 -14.80
C TYR A 399 32.51 8.12 -15.50
N ILE A 400 32.43 7.83 -16.80
CA ILE A 400 33.61 7.52 -17.61
C ILE A 400 34.55 8.71 -17.61
N ALA A 401 34.08 9.91 -17.95
CA ALA A 401 34.94 11.10 -18.07
C ALA A 401 35.61 11.47 -16.74
N TYR A 402 34.88 11.41 -15.62
CA TYR A 402 35.42 11.77 -14.31
C TYR A 402 36.22 10.66 -13.64
N PHE A 403 35.93 9.38 -13.86
CA PHE A 403 36.47 8.31 -13.00
C PHE A 403 37.04 7.12 -13.77
N ASN A 404 36.91 7.08 -15.10
CA ASN A 404 37.30 5.95 -15.94
C ASN A 404 36.69 4.61 -15.49
N ARG A 405 35.43 4.61 -15.02
CA ARG A 405 34.74 3.42 -14.54
C ARG A 405 33.26 3.44 -14.91
N ALA A 406 32.63 2.26 -14.87
CA ALA A 406 31.18 2.17 -14.84
C ALA A 406 30.63 2.85 -13.55
N PRO A 407 29.40 3.38 -13.55
CA PRO A 407 28.76 3.78 -12.30
C PRO A 407 28.48 2.56 -11.41
N ALA A 408 28.34 2.81 -10.11
CA ALA A 408 27.63 1.87 -9.23
C ALA A 408 26.13 1.98 -9.53
N SER A 409 25.37 0.87 -9.46
CA SER A 409 23.94 0.88 -9.80
C SER A 409 23.13 1.90 -8.98
N THR A 410 23.38 2.03 -7.68
CA THR A 410 22.70 3.03 -6.83
C THR A 410 22.98 4.46 -7.29
N GLY A 411 24.23 4.78 -7.64
CA GLY A 411 24.61 6.09 -8.19
C GLY A 411 24.02 6.33 -9.58
N PHE A 412 24.02 5.32 -10.44
CA PHE A 412 23.41 5.36 -11.77
C PHE A 412 21.92 5.69 -11.68
N ASN A 413 21.16 4.93 -10.89
CA ASN A 413 19.72 5.13 -10.74
C ASN A 413 19.38 6.46 -10.05
N TYR A 414 20.23 6.95 -9.13
CA TYR A 414 20.07 8.28 -8.53
C TYR A 414 20.15 9.39 -9.59
N TRP A 415 21.25 9.42 -10.35
CA TRP A 415 21.46 10.45 -11.37
C TRP A 415 20.48 10.36 -12.53
N ALA A 416 20.10 9.14 -12.93
CA ALA A 416 19.03 8.91 -13.89
C ALA A 416 17.69 9.46 -13.36
N THR A 417 17.40 9.29 -12.07
CA THR A 417 16.20 9.85 -11.46
C THR A 417 16.22 11.38 -11.44
N GLU A 418 17.34 12.01 -11.08
CA GLU A 418 17.45 13.47 -11.12
C GLU A 418 17.33 14.02 -12.56
N LEU A 419 17.90 13.33 -13.55
CA LEU A 419 17.74 13.68 -14.97
C LEU A 419 16.26 13.59 -15.40
N SER A 420 15.53 12.57 -14.95
CA SER A 420 14.09 12.42 -15.24
C SER A 420 13.24 13.55 -14.64
N LYS A 421 13.69 14.14 -13.52
CA LYS A 421 13.07 15.29 -12.86
C LYS A 421 13.45 16.64 -13.50
N GLY A 422 14.29 16.62 -14.54
CA GLY A 422 14.71 17.81 -15.29
C GLY A 422 16.05 18.40 -14.86
N TYR A 423 16.82 17.73 -13.99
CA TYR A 423 18.17 18.15 -13.65
C TYR A 423 19.09 17.96 -14.86
N SER A 424 19.67 19.05 -15.37
CA SER A 424 20.33 19.05 -16.67
C SER A 424 21.75 18.45 -16.62
N LEU A 425 22.24 17.94 -17.75
CA LEU A 425 23.62 17.43 -17.85
C LEU A 425 24.70 18.45 -17.43
N PRO A 426 24.61 19.75 -17.76
CA PRO A 426 25.51 20.77 -17.20
C PRO A 426 25.49 20.86 -15.68
N GLU A 427 24.32 20.79 -15.05
CA GLU A 427 24.19 20.81 -13.59
C GLU A 427 24.75 19.53 -12.97
N MET A 428 24.50 18.37 -13.59
CA MET A 428 25.10 17.10 -13.19
C MET A 428 26.63 17.15 -13.27
N ALA A 429 27.19 17.58 -14.40
CA ALA A 429 28.64 17.68 -14.58
C ALA A 429 29.28 18.64 -13.55
N ALA A 430 28.57 19.72 -13.18
CA ALA A 430 29.02 20.63 -12.12
C ALA A 430 28.95 19.98 -10.73
N SER A 431 27.90 19.23 -10.44
CA SER A 431 27.77 18.47 -9.20
C SER A 431 28.87 17.41 -9.05
N PHE A 432 29.17 16.65 -10.11
CA PHE A 432 30.24 15.65 -10.11
C PHE A 432 31.58 16.28 -9.72
N PHE A 433 31.94 17.43 -10.31
CA PHE A 433 33.22 18.07 -10.06
C PHE A 433 33.49 18.38 -8.57
N VAL A 434 32.46 18.79 -7.83
CA VAL A 434 32.58 19.18 -6.42
C VAL A 434 32.37 18.02 -5.44
N GLN A 435 32.01 16.83 -5.92
CA GLN A 435 31.75 15.69 -5.04
C GLN A 435 33.02 15.22 -4.31
N PRO A 436 32.89 14.73 -3.06
CA PRO A 436 34.01 14.16 -2.32
C PRO A 436 34.74 13.04 -3.08
N GLU A 437 34.04 12.27 -3.91
CA GLU A 437 34.67 11.23 -4.72
C GLU A 437 35.66 11.83 -5.73
N THR A 438 35.25 12.82 -6.54
CA THR A 438 36.14 13.49 -7.51
C THR A 438 37.32 14.16 -6.82
N GLN A 439 37.08 14.86 -5.72
CA GLN A 439 38.14 15.51 -4.93
C GLN A 439 39.16 14.49 -4.40
N ARG A 440 38.71 13.28 -4.03
CA ARG A 440 39.59 12.20 -3.57
C ARG A 440 40.33 11.52 -4.72
N THR A 441 39.66 11.25 -5.84
CA THR A 441 40.25 10.63 -7.04
C THR A 441 41.38 11.49 -7.61
N TYR A 442 41.21 12.81 -7.56
CA TYR A 442 42.17 13.76 -8.09
C TYR A 442 42.86 14.58 -7.01
N ALA A 443 43.00 14.07 -5.78
CA ALA A 443 43.48 14.84 -4.64
C ALA A 443 44.80 15.60 -4.90
N GLU A 444 45.71 15.04 -5.71
CA GLU A 444 46.97 15.67 -6.10
C GLU A 444 46.82 16.85 -7.09
N LEU A 445 45.71 16.87 -7.85
CA LEU A 445 45.40 17.90 -8.83
C LEU A 445 44.59 19.06 -8.25
N PHE A 446 44.07 18.93 -7.03
CA PHE A 446 43.20 19.90 -6.39
C PHE A 446 43.91 20.65 -5.25
N ARG A 447 43.49 21.89 -5.03
CA ARG A 447 43.82 22.66 -3.83
C ARG A 447 42.85 22.31 -2.71
N ALA A 448 43.22 22.68 -1.47
CA ALA A 448 42.39 22.47 -0.29
C ALA A 448 41.02 23.19 -0.35
N ASP A 449 40.85 24.19 -1.23
CA ASP A 449 39.60 24.90 -1.45
C ASP A 449 38.71 24.27 -2.54
N GLY A 450 39.12 23.14 -3.13
CA GLY A 450 38.39 22.44 -4.19
C GLY A 450 38.61 23.01 -5.60
N SER A 451 39.51 23.99 -5.78
CA SER A 451 39.93 24.47 -7.10
C SER A 451 41.05 23.62 -7.71
N LEU A 452 41.13 23.57 -9.04
CA LEU A 452 42.21 22.85 -9.73
C LEU A 452 43.56 23.54 -9.52
N ASN A 453 44.51 22.80 -8.97
CA ASN A 453 45.92 23.17 -8.91
C ASN A 453 46.67 22.82 -10.19
N ASP A 454 46.43 21.63 -10.75
CA ASP A 454 47.05 21.14 -11.99
C ASP A 454 45.99 20.92 -13.09
N VAL A 455 45.73 21.99 -13.86
CA VAL A 455 44.80 21.97 -15.00
C VAL A 455 45.29 21.01 -16.09
N THR A 456 46.61 20.94 -16.32
CA THR A 456 47.19 20.07 -17.35
C THR A 456 46.98 18.60 -17.00
N GLY A 457 47.21 18.22 -15.74
CA GLY A 457 46.95 16.88 -15.22
C GLY A 457 45.48 16.49 -15.38
N PHE A 458 44.56 17.40 -15.06
CA PHE A 458 43.11 17.14 -15.18
C PHE A 458 42.68 16.92 -16.64
N VAL A 459 43.13 17.79 -17.56
CA VAL A 459 42.83 17.62 -19.00
C VAL A 459 43.39 16.29 -19.51
N LYS A 460 44.63 15.94 -19.16
CA LYS A 460 45.22 14.65 -19.58
C LYS A 460 44.42 13.45 -19.08
N ALA A 461 44.03 13.46 -17.81
CA ALA A 461 43.22 12.39 -17.23
C ALA A 461 41.89 12.25 -17.97
N ALA A 462 41.16 13.35 -18.18
CA ALA A 462 39.88 13.33 -18.89
C ALA A 462 40.00 12.76 -20.32
N PHE A 463 41.06 13.11 -21.06
CA PHE A 463 41.29 12.56 -22.40
C PHE A 463 41.56 11.04 -22.38
N VAL A 464 42.38 10.57 -21.45
CA VAL A 464 42.63 9.12 -21.29
C VAL A 464 41.35 8.39 -20.91
N ASN A 465 40.57 8.97 -20.00
CA ASN A 465 39.31 8.41 -19.54
C ASN A 465 38.29 8.28 -20.67
N VAL A 466 38.10 9.32 -21.49
CA VAL A 466 37.07 9.33 -22.54
C VAL A 466 37.53 8.60 -23.81
N LEU A 467 38.79 8.76 -24.21
CA LEU A 467 39.29 8.30 -25.52
C LEU A 467 40.29 7.15 -25.46
N GLY A 468 40.72 6.72 -24.27
CA GLY A 468 41.74 5.67 -24.11
C GLY A 468 43.13 6.09 -24.57
N ARG A 469 43.35 7.38 -24.85
CA ARG A 469 44.60 7.92 -25.40
C ARG A 469 44.83 9.35 -24.94
N GLU A 470 46.09 9.76 -24.90
CA GLU A 470 46.45 11.14 -24.57
C GLU A 470 45.92 12.14 -25.62
N ALA A 471 45.68 13.37 -25.16
CA ALA A 471 45.39 14.50 -26.02
C ALA A 471 46.57 14.77 -26.98
N ARG A 472 46.28 15.13 -28.23
CA ARG A 472 47.31 15.66 -29.14
C ARG A 472 47.89 16.95 -28.54
N PRO A 473 49.17 17.27 -28.76
CA PRO A 473 49.80 18.45 -28.16
C PRO A 473 49.05 19.77 -28.39
N GLU A 474 48.49 19.97 -29.60
CA GLU A 474 47.71 21.17 -29.93
C GLU A 474 46.38 21.22 -29.15
N GLY A 475 45.68 20.08 -29.07
CA GLY A 475 44.41 19.98 -28.33
C GLY A 475 44.60 20.13 -26.82
N LEU A 476 45.68 19.56 -26.27
CA LEU A 476 46.06 19.75 -24.87
C LEU A 476 46.33 21.23 -24.57
N SER A 477 47.14 21.88 -25.39
CA SER A 477 47.49 23.30 -25.22
C SER A 477 46.26 24.20 -25.31
N TYR A 478 45.34 23.89 -26.24
CA TYR A 478 44.08 24.61 -26.38
C TYR A 478 43.22 24.51 -25.11
N TRP A 479 42.93 23.30 -24.63
CA TRP A 479 42.04 23.11 -23.48
C TRP A 479 42.63 23.64 -22.17
N VAL A 480 43.95 23.49 -21.97
CA VAL A 480 44.62 24.08 -20.81
C VAL A 480 44.50 25.61 -20.86
N ASN A 481 44.75 26.22 -22.02
CA ASN A 481 44.60 27.67 -22.17
C ASN A 481 43.16 28.15 -21.92
N GLU A 482 42.14 27.43 -22.43
CA GLU A 482 40.74 27.78 -22.19
C GLU A 482 40.40 27.71 -20.69
N LEU A 483 40.80 26.65 -19.99
CA LEU A 483 40.50 26.50 -18.55
C LEU A 483 41.26 27.50 -17.66
N GLU A 484 42.45 27.95 -18.07
CA GLU A 484 43.24 28.91 -17.29
C GLU A 484 42.87 30.37 -17.58
N ASN A 485 42.48 30.69 -18.82
CA ASN A 485 42.36 32.07 -19.28
C ASN A 485 40.94 32.47 -19.76
N ASN A 486 40.01 31.53 -19.89
CA ASN A 486 38.63 31.81 -20.28
C ASN A 486 37.66 31.47 -19.14
N SER A 487 37.14 32.50 -18.46
CA SER A 487 36.21 32.33 -17.33
C SER A 487 34.87 31.69 -17.72
N GLU A 488 34.53 31.63 -19.01
CA GLU A 488 33.33 30.95 -19.50
C GLU A 488 33.51 29.43 -19.62
N ILE A 489 34.76 28.93 -19.64
CA ILE A 489 35.07 27.51 -19.73
C ILE A 489 35.48 27.00 -18.36
N THR A 490 34.56 26.31 -17.70
CA THR A 490 34.80 25.65 -16.42
C THR A 490 35.15 24.17 -16.63
N PRO A 491 35.75 23.48 -15.65
CA PRO A 491 36.03 22.04 -15.78
C PRO A 491 34.81 21.18 -16.14
N PRO A 492 33.60 21.42 -15.57
CA PRO A 492 32.37 20.76 -16.03
C PRO A 492 32.05 20.99 -17.52
N ILE A 493 32.20 22.24 -18.00
CA ILE A 493 31.97 22.59 -19.42
C ILE A 493 32.98 21.89 -20.32
N PHE A 494 34.26 21.84 -19.91
CA PHE A 494 35.30 21.10 -20.62
C PHE A 494 34.98 19.61 -20.72
N ILE A 495 34.54 18.96 -19.63
CA ILE A 495 34.15 17.54 -19.64
C ILE A 495 33.04 17.28 -20.65
N LEU A 496 31.98 18.10 -20.63
CA LEU A 496 30.87 17.97 -21.58
C LEU A 496 31.33 18.24 -23.01
N ALA A 497 32.19 19.23 -23.23
CA ALA A 497 32.74 19.52 -24.55
C ALA A 497 33.60 18.37 -25.09
N LEU A 498 34.37 17.70 -24.23
CA LEU A 498 35.16 16.52 -24.58
C LEU A 498 34.26 15.34 -24.98
N ILE A 499 33.22 15.04 -24.18
CA ILE A 499 32.23 14.00 -24.48
C ILE A 499 31.53 14.30 -25.82
N ASN A 500 31.02 15.52 -25.99
CA ASN A 500 30.36 15.94 -27.22
C ASN A 500 31.30 15.90 -28.43
N GLY A 501 32.57 16.25 -28.25
CA GLY A 501 33.60 16.14 -29.27
C GLY A 501 33.88 14.69 -29.67
N ALA A 502 33.95 13.77 -28.71
CA ALA A 502 34.09 12.33 -28.96
C ALA A 502 32.88 11.77 -29.72
N LYS A 503 31.68 12.31 -29.46
CA LYS A 503 30.42 11.91 -30.11
C LYS A 503 30.17 12.59 -31.45
N ALA A 504 30.93 13.61 -31.82
CA ALA A 504 30.70 14.39 -33.03
C ALA A 504 31.06 13.60 -34.30
N SER A 505 30.18 13.65 -35.30
CA SER A 505 30.41 13.07 -36.63
C SER A 505 31.40 13.93 -37.42
N THR A 506 32.71 13.80 -37.15
CA THR A 506 33.72 14.57 -37.89
C THR A 506 34.15 13.83 -39.15
N GLY A 507 33.51 14.14 -40.29
CA GLY A 507 33.94 13.68 -41.62
C GLY A 507 32.79 13.58 -42.62
N SER A 508 33.05 13.83 -43.90
CA SER A 508 32.08 13.75 -45.01
C SER A 508 31.71 12.31 -45.42
N GLY A 509 31.65 11.38 -44.46
CA GLY A 509 31.34 9.97 -44.68
C GLY A 509 30.34 9.46 -43.65
N ASN A 510 29.38 8.65 -44.09
CA ASN A 510 28.27 8.12 -43.30
C ASN A 510 28.71 7.00 -42.32
N GLY A 511 29.76 7.19 -41.53
CA GLY A 511 30.31 6.16 -40.63
C GLY A 511 30.69 6.69 -39.25
N ILE A 512 30.56 5.83 -38.23
CA ILE A 512 30.96 6.11 -36.84
C ILE A 512 32.50 6.20 -36.76
N THR A 513 33.04 7.23 -36.11
CA THR A 513 34.50 7.40 -35.90
C THR A 513 35.03 6.46 -34.81
N ALA A 514 36.34 6.25 -34.76
CA ALA A 514 36.95 5.41 -33.72
C ALA A 514 36.70 5.94 -32.30
N ASP A 515 36.69 7.27 -32.12
CA ASP A 515 36.40 7.91 -30.82
C ASP A 515 34.94 7.69 -30.42
N GLN A 516 34.00 7.83 -31.38
CA GLN A 516 32.58 7.55 -31.16
C GLN A 516 32.36 6.09 -30.74
N GLN A 517 32.99 5.14 -31.43
CA GLN A 517 32.90 3.71 -31.11
C GLN A 517 33.50 3.40 -29.74
N TYR A 518 34.66 3.97 -29.43
CA TYR A 518 35.35 3.73 -28.17
C TYR A 518 34.51 4.17 -26.97
N LEU A 519 33.95 5.39 -27.02
CA LEU A 519 33.09 5.88 -25.93
C LEU A 519 31.76 5.13 -25.85
N ALA A 520 31.14 4.80 -26.99
CA ALA A 520 29.90 4.02 -27.01
C ALA A 520 30.07 2.65 -26.36
N ILE A 521 31.16 1.93 -26.67
CA ILE A 521 31.44 0.62 -26.05
C ILE A 521 31.67 0.75 -24.54
N LYS A 522 32.33 1.82 -24.08
CA LYS A 522 32.47 2.07 -22.64
C LYS A 522 31.12 2.35 -21.99
N ALA A 523 30.24 3.09 -22.66
CA ALA A 523 28.88 3.30 -22.19
C ALA A 523 28.13 1.96 -22.10
N ASP A 524 28.23 1.10 -23.11
CA ASP A 524 27.64 -0.25 -23.12
C ASP A 524 28.14 -1.12 -21.95
N ILE A 525 29.45 -1.13 -21.68
CA ILE A 525 30.04 -1.83 -20.53
C ILE A 525 29.47 -1.27 -19.22
N GLY A 526 29.39 0.05 -19.10
CA GLY A 526 28.85 0.71 -17.92
C GLY A 526 27.37 0.43 -17.69
N LEU A 527 26.58 0.41 -18.77
CA LEU A 527 25.16 0.09 -18.76
C LEU A 527 24.92 -1.37 -18.39
N TYR A 528 25.73 -2.28 -18.93
CA TYR A 528 25.66 -3.70 -18.61
C TYR A 528 25.97 -3.96 -17.13
N TYR A 529 27.03 -3.36 -16.61
CA TYR A 529 27.43 -3.48 -15.20
C TYR A 529 26.38 -2.91 -14.23
N ALA A 530 26.01 -1.64 -14.42
CA ALA A 530 25.22 -0.90 -13.45
C ALA A 530 23.72 -1.01 -13.69
N GLY A 531 23.27 -0.92 -14.95
CA GLY A 531 21.87 -0.97 -15.32
C GLY A 531 21.34 -2.40 -15.38
N ILE A 532 21.94 -3.23 -16.24
CA ILE A 532 21.39 -4.57 -16.54
C ILE A 532 21.68 -5.57 -15.42
N LYS A 533 22.95 -5.67 -14.97
CA LYS A 533 23.32 -6.58 -13.88
C LYS A 533 23.00 -6.01 -12.50
N GLY A 534 23.01 -4.69 -12.36
CA GLY A 534 22.63 -4.03 -11.12
C GLY A 534 23.69 -4.03 -10.03
N LEU A 535 24.97 -4.13 -10.41
CA LEU A 535 26.10 -4.19 -9.49
C LEU A 535 26.43 -2.80 -8.94
N SER A 536 26.80 -2.72 -7.65
CA SER A 536 26.97 -1.45 -6.94
C SER A 536 28.39 -1.20 -6.39
N ASP A 537 29.32 -2.14 -6.50
CA ASP A 537 30.68 -1.94 -6.00
C ASP A 537 31.52 -1.07 -6.97
N ALA A 538 31.98 0.08 -6.48
CA ALA A 538 32.69 1.05 -7.32
C ALA A 538 34.12 0.60 -7.72
N GLN A 539 34.75 -0.28 -6.94
CA GLN A 539 36.07 -0.82 -7.25
C GLN A 539 35.97 -1.85 -8.37
N ASN A 540 35.05 -2.80 -8.24
CA ASN A 540 34.71 -3.78 -9.28
C ASN A 540 34.32 -3.08 -10.59
N ALA A 541 33.53 -1.99 -10.51
CA ALA A 541 33.18 -1.17 -11.66
C ALA A 541 34.41 -0.57 -12.39
N ALA A 542 35.45 -0.20 -11.65
CA ALA A 542 36.70 0.31 -12.21
C ALA A 542 37.56 -0.82 -12.81
N GLU A 543 37.62 -1.97 -12.15
CA GLU A 543 38.36 -3.15 -12.62
C GLU A 543 37.77 -3.72 -13.92
N VAL A 544 36.44 -3.74 -14.04
CA VAL A 544 35.71 -4.10 -15.27
C VAL A 544 36.05 -3.12 -16.40
N MET A 545 35.97 -1.81 -16.14
CA MET A 545 36.26 -0.80 -17.16
C MET A 545 37.73 -0.84 -17.61
N ALA A 546 38.65 -1.15 -16.69
CA ALA A 546 40.07 -1.29 -16.97
C ALA A 546 40.41 -2.48 -17.87
N GLN A 547 39.51 -3.46 -18.01
CA GLN A 547 39.71 -4.54 -18.99
C GLN A 547 39.67 -4.01 -20.42
N PHE A 548 38.93 -2.93 -20.70
CA PHE A 548 38.68 -2.44 -22.06
C PHE A 548 39.84 -1.58 -22.60
N ASP A 549 40.45 -2.03 -23.70
CA ASP A 549 41.58 -1.37 -24.37
C ASP A 549 41.23 -0.88 -25.79
N GLY A 550 39.98 -1.02 -26.21
CA GLY A 550 39.51 -0.68 -27.56
C GLY A 550 39.43 -1.86 -28.52
N THR A 551 39.90 -3.04 -28.12
CA THR A 551 39.81 -4.27 -28.93
C THR A 551 38.54 -5.06 -28.63
N SER A 552 38.02 -5.84 -29.58
CA SER A 552 36.87 -6.73 -29.35
C SER A 552 37.13 -7.79 -28.28
N GLN A 553 38.38 -8.23 -28.11
CA GLN A 553 38.74 -9.20 -27.07
C GLN A 553 38.59 -8.59 -25.66
N SER A 554 38.94 -7.31 -25.52
CA SER A 554 38.82 -6.59 -24.25
C SER A 554 37.37 -6.36 -23.83
N VAL A 555 36.46 -6.19 -24.81
CA VAL A 555 35.00 -6.14 -24.56
C VAL A 555 34.51 -7.45 -23.96
N LEU A 556 34.92 -8.57 -24.53
CA LEU A 556 34.58 -9.90 -24.00
C LEU A 556 35.14 -10.13 -22.60
N ALA A 557 36.35 -9.64 -22.33
CA ALA A 557 36.96 -9.72 -21.00
C ALA A 557 36.16 -8.90 -19.96
N ALA A 558 35.79 -7.65 -20.29
CA ALA A 558 34.97 -6.80 -19.42
C ALA A 558 33.59 -7.42 -19.15
N LYS A 559 32.93 -7.96 -20.19
CA LYS A 559 31.66 -8.67 -20.06
C LYS A 559 31.79 -9.91 -19.16
N SER A 560 32.78 -10.77 -19.42
CA SER A 560 33.00 -11.99 -18.63
C SER A 560 33.23 -11.67 -17.16
N MET A 561 34.07 -10.68 -16.86
CA MET A 561 34.30 -10.23 -15.49
C MET A 561 33.02 -9.72 -14.83
N THR A 562 32.19 -8.99 -15.57
CA THR A 562 30.88 -8.52 -15.08
C THR A 562 29.93 -9.68 -14.80
N ASP A 563 29.92 -10.71 -15.66
CA ASP A 563 29.11 -11.91 -15.47
C ASP A 563 29.55 -12.72 -14.26
N ASP A 564 30.85 -12.86 -14.02
CA ASP A 564 31.41 -13.55 -12.85
C ASP A 564 31.03 -12.82 -11.55
N LEU A 565 31.23 -11.49 -11.51
CA LEU A 565 30.82 -10.65 -10.37
C LEU A 565 29.30 -10.73 -10.11
N TYR A 566 28.50 -10.74 -11.17
CA TYR A 566 27.06 -10.90 -11.05
C TYR A 566 26.66 -12.29 -10.52
N ALA A 567 27.36 -13.34 -10.95
CA ALA A 567 27.13 -14.69 -10.45
C ALA A 567 27.43 -14.80 -8.95
N ASP A 568 28.50 -14.16 -8.47
CA ASP A 568 28.84 -14.10 -7.05
C ASP A 568 27.81 -13.28 -6.26
N ALA A 569 27.40 -12.12 -6.77
CA ALA A 569 26.39 -11.26 -6.13
C ALA A 569 25.00 -11.89 -6.02
N LEU A 570 24.69 -12.90 -6.84
CA LEU A 570 23.44 -13.66 -6.77
C LEU A 570 23.38 -14.63 -5.59
N ASP A 571 24.48 -14.86 -4.87
CA ASP A 571 24.43 -15.73 -3.70
C ASP A 571 23.39 -15.22 -2.68
N ALA A 572 22.63 -16.16 -2.12
CA ALA A 572 21.49 -15.84 -1.26
C ALA A 572 21.92 -15.44 0.17
N GLN A 573 23.16 -15.74 0.57
CA GLN A 573 23.66 -15.54 1.94
C GLN A 573 24.80 -14.52 2.00
N SER A 574 25.71 -14.57 1.04
CA SER A 574 26.90 -13.72 0.97
C SER A 574 26.96 -12.87 -0.29
N GLY A 575 25.86 -12.78 -1.04
CA GLY A 575 25.77 -11.93 -2.22
C GLY A 575 25.68 -10.45 -1.87
N GLU A 576 25.24 -9.65 -2.83
CA GLU A 576 25.10 -8.19 -2.69
C GLU A 576 23.69 -7.75 -3.05
N PHE A 577 23.31 -6.53 -2.64
CA PHE A 577 22.09 -5.92 -3.13
C PHE A 577 22.20 -5.61 -4.62
N LEU A 578 21.38 -6.28 -5.42
CA LEU A 578 21.31 -6.09 -6.86
C LEU A 578 20.19 -5.11 -7.20
N PHE A 579 20.50 -4.08 -7.97
CA PHE A 579 19.53 -3.07 -8.37
C PHE A 579 19.50 -2.93 -9.90
N GLN A 580 18.54 -3.58 -10.54
CA GLN A 580 18.49 -3.77 -11.99
C GLN A 580 17.46 -2.86 -12.66
N LEU A 581 17.78 -2.44 -13.88
CA LEU A 581 16.89 -1.79 -14.83
C LEU A 581 16.56 -2.79 -15.94
N VAL A 582 15.30 -3.20 -16.04
CA VAL A 582 14.84 -4.29 -16.92
C VAL A 582 13.87 -3.73 -17.97
N GLY A 583 14.08 -4.11 -19.24
CA GLY A 583 13.15 -3.79 -20.32
C GLY A 583 13.15 -2.33 -20.77
N VAL A 584 14.13 -1.53 -20.33
CA VAL A 584 14.31 -0.11 -20.72
C VAL A 584 15.46 0.03 -21.73
N VAL A 585 16.45 -0.85 -21.63
CA VAL A 585 17.61 -0.93 -22.50
C VAL A 585 17.80 -2.37 -22.98
N ASP A 586 18.18 -2.54 -24.24
CA ASP A 586 18.56 -3.85 -24.77
C ASP A 586 19.93 -4.25 -24.22
N ASP A 587 20.17 -5.56 -24.06
CA ASP A 587 21.50 -6.06 -23.72
C ASP A 587 22.46 -5.78 -24.89
N PRO A 588 23.44 -4.85 -24.72
CA PRO A 588 24.36 -4.48 -25.81
C PRO A 588 25.26 -5.64 -26.22
N PHE A 589 25.33 -6.70 -25.41
CA PHE A 589 26.15 -7.87 -25.64
C PHE A 589 25.35 -9.13 -26.01
N ALA A 590 24.04 -9.02 -26.26
CA ALA A 590 23.19 -10.15 -26.64
C ALA A 590 23.70 -10.92 -27.88
N SER A 591 24.37 -10.23 -28.81
CA SER A 591 24.94 -10.85 -30.02
C SER A 591 26.29 -11.56 -29.80
N PHE A 592 26.87 -11.47 -28.60
CA PHE A 592 28.15 -12.10 -28.26
C PHE A 592 28.00 -13.49 -27.64
N ILE A 593 26.80 -14.08 -27.69
CA ILE A 593 26.55 -15.46 -27.29
C ILE A 593 27.29 -16.38 -28.29
N GLY A 594 28.41 -16.95 -27.83
CA GLY A 594 29.19 -17.98 -28.53
C GLY A 594 28.68 -19.38 -28.27
#